data_AF-A0A2H1H0P8-F1
#
_entry.id   AF-A0A2H1H0P8-F1
#
_cell.length_a   1.000
_cell.length_b   1.000
_cell.length_c   1.000
_cell.angle_alpha   90.00
_cell.angle_beta   90.00
_cell.angle_gamma   90.00
#
_symmetry.space_group_name_H-M   'P 1'
#
loop_
_entity.id
_entity.type
_entity.pdbx_description
1 polymer ?
#
loop_
_entity_poly.entity_id
_entity_poly.type
_entity_poly.pdbx_seq_one_letter_code
_entity_poly.pdbx_strand_id
1 'polypeptide(L)'
;MCIQEDDSEFSATPRLVAALRNHHIFEAVAEDPLRIERSVRPAWQVFIREETRIRLASWAFTMDSCFAIMFNSCPLITSSEMQTGFPCREDVFEAESEAAFDTLVSCRNPRFHRTPAQTFKDILLDDCNPEAYIDVDATGLGIVICALQSQTMIARHWSLLPATQSIILRTADRWEQLWHSLTDRDGSEEPPLKGFTKNNEELCSFVRMLVRAGNIEVPGCRYTRIQPTDDIGHLNQFLKRFGAV
;
A
#
# COMPACT_ATOMS: atom_id res chain seq x y z
N MET A 1 8.65 39.92 -22.98
CA MET A 1 7.71 39.77 -21.86
C MET A 1 7.36 38.30 -21.81
N CYS A 2 8.19 37.52 -21.10
CA CYS A 2 8.01 36.09 -20.95
C CYS A 2 6.88 35.89 -19.94
N ILE A 3 5.84 35.17 -20.34
CA ILE A 3 4.83 34.67 -19.42
C ILE A 3 5.52 33.55 -18.64
N GLN A 4 5.78 33.79 -17.36
CA GLN A 4 6.03 32.72 -16.40
C GLN A 4 4.75 31.89 -16.34
N GLU A 5 4.80 30.67 -16.86
CA GLU A 5 3.81 29.67 -16.49
C GLU A 5 4.01 29.36 -15.00
N ASP A 6 2.94 29.55 -14.25
CA ASP A 6 2.89 29.41 -12.81
C ASP A 6 2.98 27.90 -12.48
N ASP A 7 4.16 27.42 -12.04
CA ASP A 7 4.44 26.07 -11.53
C ASP A 7 3.64 25.72 -10.24
N SER A 8 2.54 26.41 -9.97
CA SER A 8 1.77 26.33 -8.72
C SER A 8 0.92 25.05 -8.59
N GLU A 9 0.69 24.34 -9.69
CA GLU A 9 -0.20 23.17 -9.72
C GLU A 9 0.50 21.85 -9.35
N PHE A 10 1.84 21.78 -9.41
CA PHE A 10 2.64 20.58 -9.11
C PHE A 10 2.93 20.36 -7.61
N SER A 11 2.41 21.23 -6.74
CA SER A 11 2.73 21.25 -5.30
C SER A 11 1.76 20.49 -4.40
N ALA A 12 0.67 19.89 -4.91
CA ALA A 12 -0.38 19.36 -4.06
C ALA A 12 0.03 18.13 -3.23
N THR A 13 0.74 17.17 -3.85
CA THR A 13 1.12 15.91 -3.20
C THR A 13 2.06 16.12 -1.99
N PRO A 14 3.14 16.93 -2.09
CA PRO A 14 3.98 17.23 -0.93
C PRO A 14 3.24 17.94 0.20
N ARG A 15 2.29 18.83 -0.12
CA ARG A 15 1.48 19.55 0.88
C ARG A 15 0.51 18.61 1.61
N LEU A 16 -0.11 17.68 0.89
CA LEU A 16 -0.97 16.66 1.49
C LEU A 16 -0.17 15.78 2.45
N VAL A 17 0.98 15.25 2.02
CA VAL A 17 1.84 14.41 2.86
C VAL A 17 2.31 15.18 4.09
N ALA A 18 2.71 16.44 3.95
CA ALA A 18 3.09 17.29 5.07
C ALA A 18 1.92 17.51 6.05
N ALA A 19 0.71 17.75 5.57
CA ALA A 19 -0.48 17.88 6.41
C ALA A 19 -0.77 16.59 7.18
N LEU A 20 -0.72 15.43 6.52
CA LEU A 20 -0.93 14.12 7.15
C LEU A 20 0.08 13.85 8.28
N ARG A 21 1.36 14.20 8.07
CA ARG A 21 2.40 14.13 9.10
C ARG A 21 2.13 15.08 10.26
N ASN A 22 1.82 16.35 9.97
CA ASN A 22 1.51 17.35 11.00
C ASN A 22 0.28 16.99 11.85
N HIS A 23 -0.64 16.20 11.29
CA HIS A 23 -1.80 15.69 12.00
C HIS A 23 -1.61 14.29 12.60
N HIS A 24 -0.38 13.73 12.57
CA HIS A 24 -0.05 12.41 13.11
C HIS A 24 -0.97 11.30 12.57
N ILE A 25 -1.30 11.35 11.27
CA ILE A 25 -2.21 10.38 10.65
C ILE A 25 -1.56 9.00 10.50
N PHE A 26 -0.26 8.95 10.17
CA PHE A 26 0.49 7.69 10.00
C PHE A 26 0.86 7.00 11.32
N GLU A 27 0.88 7.76 12.41
CA GLU A 27 1.16 7.29 13.77
C GLU A 27 -0.12 6.95 14.54
N ALA A 28 -1.29 6.94 13.88
CA ALA A 28 -2.54 6.57 14.51
C ALA A 28 -2.44 5.12 15.01
N VAL A 29 -2.06 4.96 16.27
CA VAL A 29 -1.98 3.67 16.93
C VAL A 29 -3.38 3.11 16.91
N ALA A 30 -3.53 1.91 16.36
CA ALA A 30 -4.70 1.10 16.65
C ALA A 30 -4.62 0.70 18.13
N GLU A 31 -4.86 1.64 19.05
CA GLU A 31 -5.48 1.26 20.30
C GLU A 31 -6.78 0.61 19.86
N ASP A 32 -6.90 -0.69 20.09
CA ASP A 32 -8.10 -1.44 19.74
C ASP A 32 -9.32 -0.62 20.19
N PRO A 33 -10.11 -0.04 19.27
CA PRO A 33 -11.23 0.82 19.66
C PRO A 33 -12.26 0.03 20.49
N LEU A 34 -12.16 -1.31 20.46
CA LEU A 34 -12.98 -2.26 21.19
C LEU A 34 -12.42 -2.61 22.59
N ARG A 35 -11.16 -2.22 22.90
CA ARG A 35 -10.61 -2.24 24.26
C ARG A 35 -10.96 -0.99 25.05
N ILE A 36 -11.46 0.06 24.41
CA ILE A 36 -12.01 1.22 25.11
C ILE A 36 -13.20 0.71 25.92
N GLU A 37 -13.08 0.73 27.25
CA GLU A 37 -14.18 0.41 28.14
C GLU A 37 -15.45 1.10 27.63
N ARG A 38 -16.51 0.32 27.39
CA ARG A 38 -17.79 0.70 26.78
C ARG A 38 -18.55 1.83 27.51
N SER A 39 -17.92 2.60 28.39
CA SER A 39 -18.58 3.42 29.41
C SER A 39 -18.46 4.94 29.26
N VAL A 40 -17.71 5.52 28.30
CA VAL A 40 -17.49 6.99 28.31
C VAL A 40 -17.73 7.77 26.99
N ARG A 41 -17.93 7.15 25.82
CA ARG A 41 -18.42 7.80 24.57
C ARG A 41 -19.19 6.76 23.73
N PRO A 42 -20.07 7.12 22.77
CA PRO A 42 -20.64 6.11 21.88
C PRO A 42 -19.47 5.46 21.12
N ALA A 43 -19.18 4.21 21.45
CA ALA A 43 -18.00 3.48 21.01
C ALA A 43 -17.86 3.50 19.47
N TRP A 44 -19.01 3.54 18.80
CA TRP A 44 -19.09 3.63 17.35
C TRP A 44 -18.52 4.94 16.77
N GLN A 45 -18.78 6.10 17.37
CA GLN A 45 -18.22 7.38 16.86
C GLN A 45 -16.70 7.47 17.05
N VAL A 46 -16.19 6.92 18.15
CA VAL A 46 -14.74 6.81 18.38
C VAL A 46 -14.13 5.86 17.35
N PHE A 47 -14.75 4.70 17.13
CA PHE A 47 -14.34 3.76 16.09
C PHE A 47 -14.30 4.42 14.70
N ILE A 48 -15.37 5.09 14.26
CA ILE A 48 -15.43 5.75 12.95
C ILE A 48 -14.30 6.77 12.81
N ARG A 49 -14.03 7.57 13.86
CA ARG A 49 -12.94 8.54 13.84
C ARG A 49 -11.57 7.87 13.68
N GLU A 50 -11.28 6.82 14.44
CA GLU A 50 -9.97 6.14 14.35
C GLU A 50 -9.82 5.36 13.04
N GLU A 51 -10.85 4.64 12.62
CA GLU A 51 -10.86 3.90 11.36
C GLU A 51 -10.72 4.83 10.14
N THR A 52 -11.33 6.03 10.19
CA THR A 52 -11.14 7.06 9.16
C THR A 52 -9.66 7.47 9.05
N ARG A 53 -8.92 7.57 10.17
CA ARG A 53 -7.48 7.90 10.15
C ARG A 53 -6.68 6.75 9.53
N ILE A 54 -6.98 5.51 9.90
CA ILE A 54 -6.34 4.30 9.35
C ILE A 54 -6.54 4.22 7.83
N ARG A 55 -7.78 4.41 7.37
CA ARG A 55 -8.13 4.43 5.95
C ARG A 55 -7.44 5.57 5.22
N LEU A 56 -7.45 6.78 5.78
CA LEU A 56 -6.77 7.94 5.20
C LEU A 56 -5.26 7.71 5.05
N ALA A 57 -4.60 7.16 6.08
CA ALA A 57 -3.19 6.80 6.02
C ALA A 57 -2.91 5.76 4.92
N SER A 58 -3.72 4.70 4.89
CA SER A 58 -3.59 3.58 3.94
C SER A 58 -3.76 4.03 2.48
N TRP A 59 -4.78 4.85 2.21
CA TRP A 59 -5.03 5.38 0.87
C TRP A 59 -4.00 6.41 0.46
N ALA A 60 -3.56 7.29 1.36
CA ALA A 60 -2.48 8.24 1.06
C ALA A 60 -1.18 7.52 0.69
N PHE A 61 -0.82 6.48 1.43
CA PHE A 61 0.35 5.64 1.16
C PHE A 61 0.24 4.91 -0.19
N THR A 62 -0.92 4.30 -0.45
CA THR A 62 -1.18 3.59 -1.71
C THR A 62 -1.07 4.53 -2.91
N MET A 63 -1.67 5.72 -2.81
CA MET A 63 -1.63 6.74 -3.86
C MET A 63 -0.21 7.30 -4.07
N ASP A 64 0.52 7.59 -2.99
CA ASP A 64 1.92 8.02 -3.07
C ASP A 64 2.79 6.97 -3.77
N SER A 65 2.63 5.70 -3.41
CA SER A 65 3.32 4.58 -4.05
C SER A 65 2.98 4.51 -5.55
N CYS A 66 1.71 4.65 -5.92
CA CYS A 66 1.27 4.62 -7.32
C CYS A 66 1.82 5.82 -8.11
N PHE A 67 1.80 7.02 -7.53
CA PHE A 67 2.36 8.21 -8.17
C PHE A 67 3.86 8.11 -8.34
N ALA A 68 4.58 7.55 -7.36
CA ALA A 68 6.01 7.27 -7.48
C ALA A 68 6.31 6.40 -8.70
N ILE A 69 5.54 5.33 -8.92
CA ILE A 69 5.63 4.57 -10.17
C ILE A 69 5.31 5.44 -11.36
N MET A 70 4.08 5.99 -11.43
CA MET A 70 3.56 6.58 -12.67
C MET A 70 4.43 7.72 -13.20
N PHE A 71 5.03 8.46 -12.28
CA PHE A 71 5.88 9.61 -12.57
C PHE A 71 7.37 9.31 -12.43
N ASN A 72 7.75 8.03 -12.26
CA ASN A 72 9.12 7.56 -12.07
C ASN A 72 9.90 8.42 -11.08
N SER A 73 9.26 8.72 -9.95
CA SER A 73 9.75 9.57 -8.88
C SER A 73 9.95 8.77 -7.59
N CYS A 74 10.68 9.35 -6.63
CA CYS A 74 10.84 8.73 -5.32
C CYS A 74 9.53 8.91 -4.54
N PRO A 75 8.99 7.85 -3.89
CA PRO A 75 7.83 7.97 -3.02
C PRO A 75 8.13 8.93 -1.87
N LEU A 76 7.11 9.65 -1.42
CA LEU A 76 7.23 10.62 -0.33
C LEU A 76 6.92 10.00 1.04
N ILE A 77 6.11 8.93 1.09
CA ILE A 77 5.71 8.23 2.32
C ILE A 77 6.47 6.91 2.40
N THR A 78 7.19 6.69 3.50
CA THR A 78 7.91 5.44 3.73
C THR A 78 7.02 4.39 4.41
N SER A 79 7.25 3.11 4.12
CA SER A 79 6.51 2.03 4.79
C SER A 79 6.74 1.98 6.30
N SER A 80 7.86 2.51 6.79
CA SER A 80 8.14 2.66 8.23
C SER A 80 7.30 3.72 8.93
N GLU A 81 6.76 4.69 8.20
CA GLU A 81 5.82 5.68 8.75
C GLU A 81 4.44 5.05 9.01
N MET A 82 4.07 3.99 8.28
CA MET A 82 2.77 3.31 8.37
C MET A 82 2.67 2.42 9.62
N GLN A 83 2.54 3.06 10.78
CA GLN A 83 2.36 2.37 12.07
C GLN A 83 0.89 2.06 12.39
N THR A 84 -0.04 2.50 11.54
CA THR A 84 -1.47 2.20 11.66
C THR A 84 -1.77 0.72 11.46
N GLY A 85 -2.91 0.26 11.97
CA GLY A 85 -3.45 -1.07 11.61
C GLY A 85 -3.85 -1.15 10.14
N PHE A 86 -4.29 -2.33 9.70
CA PHE A 86 -5.03 -2.46 8.45
C PHE A 86 -6.43 -1.86 8.57
N PRO A 87 -7.00 -1.30 7.49
CA PRO A 87 -8.41 -0.96 7.44
C PRO A 87 -9.27 -2.17 7.82
N CYS A 88 -10.36 -1.93 8.54
CA CYS A 88 -11.38 -2.95 8.75
C CYS A 88 -12.19 -3.22 7.46
N ARG A 89 -13.01 -4.27 7.48
CA ARG A 89 -13.96 -4.59 6.41
C ARG A 89 -14.91 -3.42 6.13
N GLU A 90 -15.30 -3.27 4.86
CA GLU A 90 -16.15 -2.17 4.42
C GLU A 90 -17.51 -2.16 5.10
N ASP A 91 -18.12 -3.34 5.30
CA ASP A 91 -19.43 -3.48 5.94
C ASP A 91 -19.43 -3.02 7.40
N VAL A 92 -18.31 -3.13 8.11
CA VAL A 92 -18.14 -2.63 9.48
C VAL A 92 -18.04 -1.11 9.49
N PHE A 93 -17.30 -0.53 8.53
CA PHE A 93 -17.11 0.91 8.44
C PHE A 93 -18.37 1.63 7.93
N GLU A 94 -19.05 1.05 6.94
CA GLU A 94 -20.27 1.59 6.31
C GLU A 94 -21.56 1.16 7.03
N ALA A 95 -21.47 0.61 8.25
CA ALA A 95 -22.64 0.20 9.03
C ALA A 95 -23.66 1.35 9.12
N GLU A 96 -24.93 1.08 8.82
CA GLU A 96 -25.95 2.14 8.74
C GLU A 96 -26.44 2.62 10.12
N SER A 97 -26.14 1.88 11.19
CA SER A 97 -26.54 2.18 12.56
C SER A 97 -25.61 1.57 13.61
N GLU A 98 -25.66 2.08 14.84
CA GLU A 98 -24.84 1.59 15.96
C GLU A 98 -25.14 0.12 16.27
N ALA A 99 -26.42 -0.26 16.17
CA ALA A 99 -26.85 -1.65 16.37
C ALA A 99 -26.31 -2.60 15.28
N ALA A 100 -26.23 -2.13 14.03
CA ALA A 100 -25.62 -2.91 12.95
C ALA A 100 -24.10 -3.08 13.18
N PHE A 101 -23.42 -1.99 13.57
CA PHE A 101 -22.01 -2.02 13.95
C PHE A 101 -21.73 -3.02 15.08
N ASP A 102 -22.49 -2.97 16.18
CA ASP A 102 -22.32 -3.86 17.33
C ASP A 102 -22.49 -5.34 16.94
N THR A 103 -23.41 -5.63 16.02
CA THR A 103 -23.64 -6.98 15.50
C THR A 103 -22.44 -7.48 14.70
N LEU A 104 -21.94 -6.67 13.77
CA LEU A 104 -20.81 -7.02 12.91
C LEU A 104 -19.49 -7.18 13.70
N VAL A 105 -19.26 -6.31 14.66
CA VAL A 105 -18.06 -6.34 15.51
C VAL A 105 -18.06 -7.52 16.47
N SER A 106 -19.21 -7.92 17.01
CA SER A 106 -19.31 -9.06 17.93
C SER A 106 -18.96 -10.40 17.28
N CYS A 107 -19.02 -10.48 15.94
CA CYS A 107 -18.60 -11.64 15.17
C CYS A 107 -17.08 -11.66 14.87
N ARG A 108 -16.34 -10.62 15.25
CA ARG A 108 -14.90 -10.51 14.97
C ARG A 108 -14.07 -11.29 15.99
N ASN A 109 -13.09 -12.04 15.50
CA ASN A 109 -12.08 -12.66 16.34
C ASN A 109 -11.03 -11.58 16.70
N PRO A 110 -10.81 -11.23 17.98
CA PRO A 110 -9.91 -10.14 18.37
C PRO A 110 -8.42 -10.50 18.28
N ARG A 111 -8.05 -11.51 17.48
CA ARG A 111 -6.70 -12.06 17.49
C ARG A 111 -5.84 -11.31 16.48
N PHE A 112 -4.72 -10.79 17.00
CA PHE A 112 -3.58 -10.17 16.31
C PHE A 112 -3.88 -8.87 15.53
N HIS A 113 -3.67 -7.73 16.20
CA HIS A 113 -3.50 -6.44 15.54
C HIS A 113 -2.13 -6.38 14.87
N ARG A 114 -2.09 -6.67 13.57
CA ARG A 114 -0.89 -6.57 12.73
C ARG A 114 -0.94 -5.29 11.92
N THR A 115 0.19 -4.62 11.77
CA THR A 115 0.31 -3.41 10.91
C THR A 115 0.83 -3.77 9.52
N PRO A 116 0.57 -2.95 8.48
CA PRO A 116 1.21 -3.13 7.18
C PRO A 116 2.74 -3.16 7.27
N ALA A 117 3.35 -2.31 8.11
CA ALA A 117 4.79 -2.28 8.31
C ALA A 117 5.35 -3.59 8.91
N GLN A 118 4.68 -4.16 9.91
CA GLN A 118 5.05 -5.45 10.50
C GLN A 118 4.88 -6.58 9.49
N THR A 119 3.77 -6.60 8.75
CA THR A 119 3.52 -7.59 7.68
C THR A 119 4.61 -7.56 6.63
N PHE A 120 4.94 -6.37 6.13
CA PHE A 120 6.01 -6.18 5.16
C PHE A 120 7.37 -6.66 5.69
N LYS A 121 7.70 -6.32 6.95
CA LYS A 121 8.94 -6.74 7.60
C LYS A 121 9.05 -8.27 7.70
N ASP A 122 7.96 -8.95 8.04
CA ASP A 122 7.99 -10.41 8.18
C ASP A 122 8.15 -11.12 6.84
N ILE A 123 7.52 -10.60 5.77
CA ILE A 123 7.73 -11.07 4.39
C ILE A 123 9.17 -10.84 3.95
N LEU A 124 9.75 -9.70 4.31
CA LEU A 124 11.15 -9.36 4.01
C LEU A 124 12.14 -10.32 4.71
N LEU A 125 11.89 -10.62 6.00
CA LEU A 125 12.81 -11.35 6.87
C LEU A 125 12.69 -12.89 6.81
N ASP A 126 11.67 -13.43 6.15
CA ASP A 126 11.38 -14.88 6.09
C ASP A 126 10.76 -15.48 7.36
N ASP A 127 10.20 -14.64 8.22
CA ASP A 127 9.49 -15.10 9.43
C ASP A 127 8.01 -15.43 9.13
N CYS A 128 7.70 -15.74 7.86
CA CYS A 128 6.34 -15.96 7.38
C CYS A 128 5.78 -17.30 7.85
N ASN A 129 4.99 -17.29 8.92
CA ASN A 129 4.01 -18.36 9.17
C ASN A 129 2.70 -18.00 8.43
N PRO A 130 2.21 -18.80 7.47
CA PRO A 130 0.92 -18.58 6.79
C PRO A 130 -0.25 -18.33 7.75
N GLU A 131 -0.25 -18.95 8.93
CA GLU A 131 -1.27 -18.74 9.95
C GLU A 131 -1.25 -17.31 10.54
N ALA A 132 -0.11 -16.62 10.49
CA ALA A 132 0.04 -15.26 10.99
C ALA A 132 -0.56 -14.18 10.06
N TYR A 133 -1.08 -14.60 8.90
CA TYR A 133 -1.71 -13.73 7.89
C TYR A 133 -3.20 -14.04 7.70
N ILE A 134 -3.80 -14.88 8.55
CA ILE A 134 -5.20 -15.28 8.43
C ILE A 134 -6.18 -14.09 8.49
N ASP A 135 -5.79 -13.00 9.14
CA ASP A 135 -6.58 -11.78 9.30
C ASP A 135 -6.23 -10.67 8.29
N VAL A 136 -5.33 -10.93 7.33
CA VAL A 136 -4.96 -9.98 6.28
C VAL A 136 -5.76 -10.27 5.01
N ASP A 137 -6.66 -9.36 4.65
CA ASP A 137 -7.48 -9.47 3.44
C ASP A 137 -6.75 -8.97 2.18
N ALA A 138 -7.45 -8.99 1.04
CA ALA A 138 -6.88 -8.58 -0.24
C ALA A 138 -6.47 -7.10 -0.26
N THR A 139 -7.18 -6.25 0.50
CA THR A 139 -6.85 -4.82 0.65
C THR A 139 -5.55 -4.67 1.44
N GLY A 140 -5.41 -5.41 2.54
CA GLY A 140 -4.19 -5.43 3.34
C GLY A 140 -2.97 -5.89 2.55
N LEU A 141 -3.09 -6.99 1.80
CA LEU A 141 -2.01 -7.42 0.89
C LEU A 141 -1.72 -6.40 -0.22
N GLY A 142 -2.73 -5.67 -0.69
CA GLY A 142 -2.58 -4.53 -1.60
C GLY A 142 -1.68 -3.42 -1.04
N ILE A 143 -1.90 -3.05 0.22
CA ILE A 143 -1.05 -2.06 0.91
C ILE A 143 0.39 -2.57 1.04
N VAL A 144 0.57 -3.86 1.32
CA VAL A 144 1.90 -4.48 1.46
C VAL A 144 2.65 -4.53 0.13
N ILE A 145 1.99 -4.80 -1.01
CA ILE A 145 2.68 -4.72 -2.30
C ILE A 145 3.08 -3.29 -2.67
N CYS A 146 2.25 -2.30 -2.33
CA CYS A 146 2.64 -0.90 -2.43
C CYS A 146 3.89 -0.56 -1.59
N ALA A 147 4.07 -1.20 -0.43
CA ALA A 147 5.28 -1.04 0.36
C ALA A 147 6.52 -1.61 -0.34
N LEU A 148 6.44 -2.81 -0.90
CA LEU A 148 7.54 -3.39 -1.68
C LEU A 148 7.89 -2.54 -2.90
N GLN A 149 6.87 -2.03 -3.59
CA GLN A 149 7.00 -1.11 -4.71
C GLN A 149 7.72 0.17 -4.32
N SER A 150 7.28 0.84 -3.24
CA SER A 150 7.91 2.06 -2.75
C SER A 150 9.37 1.81 -2.38
N GLN A 151 9.67 0.69 -1.71
CA GLN A 151 11.05 0.30 -1.39
C GLN A 151 11.89 0.02 -2.65
N THR A 152 11.31 -0.57 -3.68
CA THR A 152 11.98 -0.79 -4.96
C THR A 152 12.30 0.53 -5.67
N MET A 153 11.37 1.50 -5.64
CA MET A 153 11.60 2.84 -6.17
C MET A 153 12.69 3.58 -5.39
N ILE A 154 12.68 3.53 -4.06
CA ILE A 154 13.73 4.08 -3.21
C ILE A 154 15.07 3.42 -3.58
N ALA A 155 15.16 2.08 -3.57
CA ALA A 155 16.39 1.38 -3.89
C ALA A 155 16.95 1.77 -5.27
N ARG A 156 16.08 2.01 -6.25
CA ARG A 156 16.47 2.56 -7.56
C ARG A 156 17.03 3.97 -7.43
N HIS A 157 16.26 4.92 -6.89
CA HIS A 157 16.66 6.33 -6.76
C HIS A 157 17.96 6.54 -6.00
N TRP A 158 18.27 5.67 -5.03
CA TRP A 158 19.48 5.74 -4.23
C TRP A 158 20.61 4.82 -4.72
N SER A 159 20.47 4.22 -5.91
CA SER A 159 21.44 3.29 -6.50
C SER A 159 21.77 2.07 -5.63
N LEU A 160 20.83 1.67 -4.76
CA LEU A 160 20.92 0.50 -3.88
C LEU A 160 20.32 -0.77 -4.51
N LEU A 161 19.68 -0.65 -5.68
CA LEU A 161 19.01 -1.78 -6.34
C LEU A 161 19.93 -2.99 -6.57
N PRO A 162 21.19 -2.85 -7.07
CA PRO A 162 22.06 -4.02 -7.27
C PRO A 162 22.35 -4.79 -5.98
N ALA A 163 22.44 -4.09 -4.83
CA ALA A 163 22.69 -4.70 -3.54
C ALA A 163 21.43 -5.33 -2.91
N THR A 164 20.23 -4.90 -3.33
CA THR A 164 18.95 -5.29 -2.71
C THR A 164 18.07 -6.15 -3.63
N GLN A 165 18.48 -6.37 -4.88
CA GLN A 165 17.72 -7.10 -5.90
C GLN A 165 17.22 -8.47 -5.42
N SER A 166 18.10 -9.30 -4.84
CA SER A 166 17.73 -10.65 -4.40
C SER A 166 16.68 -10.61 -3.28
N ILE A 167 16.80 -9.64 -2.36
CA ILE A 167 15.86 -9.44 -1.26
C ILE A 167 14.51 -8.97 -1.79
N ILE A 168 14.48 -8.01 -2.73
CA ILE A 168 13.25 -7.50 -3.34
C ILE A 168 12.51 -8.60 -4.09
N LEU A 169 13.21 -9.38 -4.94
CA LEU A 169 12.59 -10.46 -5.71
C LEU A 169 12.04 -11.56 -4.80
N ARG A 170 12.81 -11.96 -3.79
CA ARG A 170 12.36 -12.96 -2.80
C ARG A 170 11.13 -12.48 -2.02
N THR A 171 11.07 -11.20 -1.68
CA THR A 171 9.91 -10.60 -1.01
C THR A 171 8.69 -10.58 -1.93
N ALA A 172 8.88 -10.31 -3.22
CA ALA A 172 7.83 -10.37 -4.23
C ALA A 172 7.26 -11.80 -4.38
N ASP A 173 8.12 -12.81 -4.45
CA ASP A 173 7.71 -14.22 -4.57
C ASP A 173 6.90 -14.68 -3.35
N ARG A 174 7.30 -14.25 -2.14
CA ARG A 174 6.55 -14.55 -0.90
C ARG A 174 5.21 -13.84 -0.85
N TRP A 175 5.18 -12.57 -1.24
CA TRP A 175 3.92 -11.83 -1.33
C TRP A 175 2.96 -12.50 -2.32
N GLU A 176 3.47 -12.97 -3.47
CA GLU A 176 2.66 -13.65 -4.49
C GLU A 176 2.11 -14.99 -3.98
N GLN A 177 2.90 -15.76 -3.22
CA GLN A 177 2.42 -16.98 -2.55
C GLN A 177 1.28 -16.68 -1.57
N LEU A 178 1.40 -15.62 -0.77
CA LEU A 178 0.33 -15.19 0.15
C LEU A 178 -0.91 -14.76 -0.63
N TRP A 179 -0.74 -13.98 -1.71
CA TRP A 179 -1.82 -13.57 -2.59
C TRP A 179 -2.59 -14.76 -3.17
N HIS A 180 -1.89 -15.72 -3.77
CA HIS A 180 -2.52 -16.93 -4.31
C HIS A 180 -3.19 -17.77 -3.22
N SER A 181 -2.57 -17.90 -2.03
CA SER A 181 -3.21 -18.61 -0.92
C SER A 181 -4.50 -17.94 -0.46
N LEU A 182 -4.62 -16.62 -0.60
CA LEU A 182 -5.83 -15.88 -0.26
C LEU A 182 -6.90 -16.07 -1.35
N THR A 183 -6.53 -15.91 -2.63
CA THR A 183 -7.48 -16.01 -3.75
C THR A 183 -7.93 -17.44 -4.04
N ASP A 184 -7.10 -18.44 -3.77
CA ASP A 184 -7.46 -19.86 -3.96
C ASP A 184 -8.40 -20.38 -2.86
N ARG A 185 -8.34 -19.79 -1.66
CA ARG A 185 -9.29 -20.08 -0.56
C ARG A 185 -10.69 -19.54 -0.86
N ASP A 186 -10.79 -18.58 -1.77
CA ASP A 186 -12.00 -17.84 -2.13
C ASP A 186 -12.89 -18.53 -3.17
N GLY A 187 -12.67 -19.83 -3.43
CA GLY A 187 -13.46 -20.65 -4.35
C GLY A 187 -14.94 -20.84 -3.95
N SER A 188 -15.44 -20.17 -2.90
CA SER A 188 -16.82 -20.19 -2.44
C SER A 188 -17.44 -18.78 -2.48
N GLU A 189 -18.29 -18.52 -3.49
CA GLU A 189 -19.31 -17.45 -3.57
C GLU A 189 -19.02 -16.04 -2.98
N GLU A 190 -17.77 -15.63 -2.78
CA GLU A 190 -17.46 -14.23 -2.44
C GLU A 190 -17.48 -13.33 -3.70
N PRO A 191 -17.91 -12.07 -3.57
CA PRO A 191 -17.98 -11.15 -4.70
C PRO A 191 -16.58 -10.93 -5.30
N PRO A 192 -16.47 -10.84 -6.64
CA PRO A 192 -15.17 -10.68 -7.31
C PRO A 192 -14.42 -9.47 -6.79
N LEU A 193 -13.08 -9.56 -6.68
CA LEU A 193 -12.20 -8.45 -6.31
C LEU A 193 -12.56 -7.18 -7.10
N LYS A 194 -12.74 -6.05 -6.41
CA LYS A 194 -13.20 -4.79 -7.00
C LYS A 194 -12.13 -3.70 -6.91
N GLY A 195 -12.19 -2.75 -7.84
CA GLY A 195 -11.41 -1.52 -7.77
C GLY A 195 -9.91 -1.76 -7.90
N PHE A 196 -9.14 -1.32 -6.91
CA PHE A 196 -7.67 -1.37 -6.89
C PHE A 196 -7.13 -2.79 -6.65
N THR A 197 -7.79 -3.57 -5.79
CA THR A 197 -7.29 -4.88 -5.33
C THR A 197 -7.21 -5.92 -6.44
N LYS A 198 -8.04 -5.80 -7.48
CA LYS A 198 -7.99 -6.68 -8.65
C LYS A 198 -6.67 -6.60 -9.43
N ASN A 199 -5.94 -5.47 -9.29
CA ASN A 199 -4.71 -5.22 -10.04
C ASN A 199 -3.44 -5.50 -9.21
N ASN A 200 -3.58 -6.13 -8.03
CA ASN A 200 -2.46 -6.31 -7.10
C ASN A 200 -1.36 -7.22 -7.70
N GLU A 201 -1.74 -8.20 -8.51
CA GLU A 201 -0.80 -9.11 -9.19
C GLU A 201 0.06 -8.37 -10.21
N GLU A 202 -0.53 -7.40 -10.91
CA GLU A 202 0.16 -6.51 -11.85
C GLU A 202 1.17 -5.61 -11.12
N LEU A 203 0.86 -5.16 -9.91
CA LEU A 203 1.82 -4.41 -9.08
C LEU A 203 3.05 -5.26 -8.72
N CYS A 204 2.84 -6.53 -8.37
CA CYS A 204 3.94 -7.45 -8.10
C CYS A 204 4.78 -7.76 -9.35
N SER A 205 4.12 -7.99 -10.47
CA SER A 205 4.77 -8.10 -11.77
C SER A 205 5.59 -6.85 -12.10
N PHE A 206 5.07 -5.67 -11.76
CA PHE A 206 5.76 -4.40 -11.96
C PHE A 206 7.03 -4.27 -11.11
N VAL A 207 7.00 -4.65 -9.83
CA VAL A 207 8.20 -4.72 -8.99
C VAL A 207 9.29 -5.54 -9.66
N ARG A 208 8.95 -6.73 -10.19
CA ARG A 208 9.91 -7.58 -10.89
C ARG A 208 10.45 -6.93 -12.17
N MET A 209 9.59 -6.25 -12.93
CA MET A 209 10.01 -5.48 -14.11
C MET A 209 11.01 -4.38 -13.77
N LEU A 210 10.75 -3.61 -12.70
CA LEU A 210 11.65 -2.55 -12.25
C LEU A 210 13.04 -3.08 -11.87
N VAL A 211 13.08 -4.22 -11.17
CA VAL A 211 14.32 -4.89 -10.80
C VAL A 211 15.10 -5.35 -12.04
N ARG A 212 14.42 -5.98 -13.01
CA ARG A 212 15.03 -6.43 -14.27
C ARG A 212 15.58 -5.26 -15.08
N ALA A 213 14.81 -4.18 -15.19
CA ALA A 213 15.18 -2.99 -15.94
C ALA A 213 16.33 -2.21 -15.30
N GLY A 214 16.50 -2.28 -13.97
CA GLY A 214 17.56 -1.56 -13.26
C GLY A 214 18.99 -1.97 -13.66
N ASN A 215 19.16 -3.10 -14.34
CA ASN A 215 20.46 -3.57 -14.84
C ASN A 215 20.69 -3.26 -16.33
N ILE A 216 19.74 -2.59 -17.00
CA ILE A 216 19.76 -2.38 -18.44
C ILE A 216 19.56 -0.90 -18.73
N GLU A 217 20.55 -0.27 -19.36
CA GLU A 217 20.36 1.08 -19.89
C GLU A 217 19.75 1.03 -21.28
N VAL A 218 18.56 1.61 -21.43
CA VAL A 218 17.88 1.73 -22.72
C VAL A 218 17.78 3.21 -23.11
N PRO A 219 18.37 3.64 -24.25
CA PRO A 219 18.19 4.98 -24.76
C PRO A 219 16.70 5.32 -24.95
N GLY A 220 16.28 6.48 -24.45
CA GLY A 220 14.89 6.96 -24.54
C GLY A 220 13.93 6.37 -23.50
N CYS A 221 14.34 5.39 -22.69
CA CYS A 221 13.50 4.84 -21.62
C CYS A 221 13.80 5.54 -20.28
N ARG A 222 12.93 6.43 -19.83
CA ARG A 222 13.11 7.17 -18.57
C ARG A 222 13.14 6.25 -17.34
N TYR A 223 12.41 5.14 -17.38
CA TYR A 223 12.38 4.13 -16.32
C TYR A 223 13.69 3.35 -16.19
N THR A 224 14.60 3.35 -17.16
CA THR A 224 15.94 2.77 -16.95
C THR A 224 16.96 3.76 -16.39
N ARG A 225 16.66 5.07 -16.47
CA ARG A 225 17.58 6.16 -16.06
C ARG A 225 17.14 6.92 -14.80
N ILE A 226 16.06 6.48 -14.16
CA ILE A 226 15.53 7.08 -12.92
C ILE A 226 15.33 8.61 -13.08
N GLN A 227 14.74 8.99 -14.22
CA GLN A 227 14.39 10.37 -14.51
C GLN A 227 12.88 10.58 -14.29
N PRO A 228 12.48 11.49 -13.38
CA PRO A 228 11.07 11.83 -13.19
C PRO A 228 10.40 12.27 -14.50
N THR A 229 9.09 12.03 -14.58
CA THR A 229 8.26 12.38 -15.74
C THR A 229 6.85 12.70 -15.28
N ASP A 230 6.19 13.60 -15.99
CA ASP A 230 4.75 13.89 -15.88
C ASP A 230 3.95 13.14 -16.97
N ASP A 231 4.61 12.75 -18.05
CA ASP A 231 4.01 11.96 -19.13
C ASP A 231 3.94 10.45 -18.81
N ILE A 232 2.71 9.97 -18.57
CA ILE A 232 2.37 8.54 -18.41
C ILE A 232 2.69 7.71 -19.66
N GLY A 233 2.85 8.33 -20.83
CA GLY A 233 3.31 7.68 -22.06
C GLY A 233 4.62 6.92 -21.87
N HIS A 234 5.53 7.43 -21.04
CA HIS A 234 6.78 6.74 -20.70
C HIS A 234 6.54 5.46 -19.88
N LEU A 235 5.55 5.44 -18.98
CA LEU A 235 5.16 4.23 -18.25
C LEU A 235 4.64 3.18 -19.24
N ASN A 236 3.74 3.58 -20.14
CA ASN A 236 3.17 2.68 -21.13
C ASN A 236 4.25 2.09 -22.05
N GLN A 237 5.21 2.90 -22.50
CA GLN A 237 6.34 2.43 -23.29
C GLN A 237 7.21 1.44 -22.50
N PHE A 238 7.46 1.70 -21.22
CA PHE A 238 8.18 0.80 -20.33
C PHE A 238 7.46 -0.53 -20.19
N LEU A 239 6.16 -0.52 -19.88
CA LEU A 239 5.31 -1.70 -19.78
C LEU A 239 5.33 -2.54 -21.05
N LYS A 240 5.18 -1.92 -22.24
CA LYS A 240 5.23 -2.64 -23.52
C LYS A 240 6.57 -3.31 -23.82
N ARG A 241 7.65 -2.81 -23.22
CA ARG A 241 9.01 -3.26 -23.51
C ARG A 241 9.51 -4.31 -22.52
N PHE A 242 9.10 -4.22 -21.26
CA PHE A 242 9.56 -5.08 -20.17
C PHE A 242 8.47 -5.98 -19.61
N GLY A 243 7.19 -5.70 -19.93
CA GLY A 243 6.07 -6.58 -19.66
C GLY A 243 6.21 -7.83 -20.51
N ALA A 244 6.38 -8.97 -19.84
CA ALA A 244 6.13 -10.25 -20.47
C ALA A 244 4.63 -10.29 -20.82
N VAL A 245 4.33 -10.60 -22.09
CA VAL A 245 3.02 -11.14 -22.47
C VAL A 245 2.90 -12.54 -21.88
#